data_AF-A0A8J4WED0-F1
#
_entry.id   AF-A0A8J4WED0-F1
#
_cell.length_a   1.000
_cell.length_b   1.000
_cell.length_c   1.000
_cell.angle_alpha   90.00
_cell.angle_beta   90.00
_cell.angle_gamma   90.00
#
_symmetry.space_group_name_H-M   'P 1'
#
loop_
_entity.id
_entity.type
_entity.pdbx_description
1 polymer ?
#
loop_
_entity_poly.entity_id
_entity_poly.type
_entity_poly.pdbx_seq_one_letter_code
_entity_poly.pdbx_strand_id
1 'polypeptide(L)'
;MADDEDGRPVGLVRNTLPLTVFNNYFSLGADAATALEFHECREANPEKFTSRLKNKMFYAGCGGKDLLRRCWRDLSEHITLVCDGKDMTPLINSLRPHVILFLNIPK
;
A
#
# COMPACT_ATOMS: atom_id res chain seq x y z
N MET A 1 33.77 8.32 -27.78
CA MET A 1 33.19 7.00 -27.51
C MET A 1 34.18 6.29 -26.61
N ALA A 2 33.80 6.03 -25.37
CA ALA A 2 34.60 5.26 -24.44
C ALA A 2 33.83 3.97 -24.18
N ASP A 3 34.46 2.84 -24.46
CA ASP A 3 33.92 1.51 -24.21
C ASP A 3 34.26 1.14 -22.76
N ASP A 4 33.28 0.65 -21.99
CA ASP A 4 33.58 -0.06 -20.75
C ASP A 4 34.30 -1.40 -21.08
N GLU A 5 35.03 -1.99 -20.13
CA GLU A 5 35.85 -3.20 -20.32
C GLU A 5 35.11 -4.45 -20.85
N ASP A 6 33.78 -4.38 -20.99
CA ASP A 6 32.91 -5.41 -21.56
C ASP A 6 32.40 -5.10 -22.99
N GLY A 7 32.87 -4.02 -23.64
CA GLY A 7 32.57 -3.71 -25.05
C GLY A 7 31.09 -3.46 -25.36
N ARG A 8 30.29 -3.00 -24.38
CA ARG A 8 28.86 -2.75 -24.57
C ARG A 8 28.55 -1.27 -24.83
N PRO A 9 27.75 -0.93 -25.85
CA PRO A 9 27.42 0.46 -26.16
C PRO A 9 26.61 1.10 -25.03
N VAL A 10 27.12 2.21 -24.52
CA VAL A 10 26.47 3.07 -23.51
C VAL A 10 25.24 3.74 -24.14
N GLY A 11 24.07 3.10 -24.05
CA GLY A 11 22.85 3.66 -24.64
C GLY A 11 21.55 2.87 -24.48
N LEU A 12 21.57 1.66 -23.93
CA LEU A 12 20.34 0.90 -23.66
C LEU A 12 20.06 0.91 -22.14
N VAL A 13 19.32 1.92 -21.69
CA VAL A 13 18.62 1.83 -20.40
C VAL A 13 17.84 0.52 -20.44
N ARG A 14 18.16 -0.41 -19.53
CA ARG A 14 17.48 -1.70 -19.45
C ARG A 14 15.98 -1.44 -19.27
N ASN A 15 15.18 -1.67 -20.31
CA ASN A 15 13.71 -1.58 -20.29
C ASN A 15 13.04 -2.69 -19.45
N THR A 16 13.81 -3.43 -18.66
CA THR A 16 13.33 -4.39 -17.68
C THR A 16 13.95 -4.02 -16.35
N LEU A 17 13.31 -3.09 -15.64
CA LEU A 17 13.44 -3.07 -14.18
C LEU A 17 13.06 -4.49 -13.70
N PRO A 18 13.76 -5.09 -12.73
CA PRO A 18 13.30 -6.33 -12.13
C PRO A 18 11.99 -6.05 -11.38
N LEU A 19 10.86 -6.16 -12.09
CA LEU A 19 9.50 -6.01 -11.56
C LEU A 19 9.14 -7.13 -10.55
N THR A 20 10.07 -8.04 -10.29
CA THR A 20 9.95 -9.16 -9.35
C THR A 20 10.33 -8.79 -7.91
N VAL A 21 10.81 -7.57 -7.66
CA VAL A 21 11.18 -7.10 -6.31
C VAL A 21 10.44 -5.79 -6.03
N PHE A 22 9.60 -5.79 -4.99
CA PHE A 22 8.97 -4.57 -4.47
C PHE A 22 9.73 -4.11 -3.22
N ASN A 23 10.12 -2.85 -3.11
CA ASN A 23 10.74 -2.31 -1.88
C ASN A 23 9.76 -1.30 -1.27
N ASN A 24 8.67 -1.81 -0.70
CA ASN A 24 7.56 -1.00 -0.20
C ASN A 24 6.70 -1.83 0.76
N TYR A 25 5.54 -1.28 1.15
CA TYR A 25 4.46 -2.02 1.76
C TYR A 25 3.23 -1.96 0.86
N PHE A 26 2.29 -2.87 1.11
CA PHE A 26 0.91 -2.72 0.65
C PHE A 26 -0.04 -3.16 1.76
N SER A 27 -1.26 -2.63 1.71
CA SER A 27 -2.28 -2.91 2.70
C SER A 27 -3.59 -3.34 2.06
N LEU A 28 -4.39 -4.05 2.85
CA LEU A 28 -5.77 -4.41 2.55
C LEU A 28 -6.64 -3.90 3.71
N GLY A 29 -7.87 -3.51 3.40
CA GLY A 29 -8.83 -3.06 4.40
C GLY A 29 -8.92 -1.55 4.55
N ALA A 30 -9.19 -1.11 5.78
CA ALA A 30 -9.48 0.30 6.08
C ALA A 30 -8.36 1.28 5.67
N ASP A 31 -7.10 0.84 5.71
CA ASP A 31 -5.96 1.67 5.28
C ASP A 31 -6.00 1.95 3.77
N ALA A 32 -6.18 0.90 2.95
CA ALA A 32 -6.31 1.05 1.51
C ALA A 32 -7.54 1.87 1.11
N ALA A 33 -8.66 1.71 1.82
CA ALA A 33 -9.87 2.51 1.61
C ALA A 33 -9.64 4.00 1.89
N THR A 34 -8.97 4.31 3.01
CA THR A 34 -8.61 5.67 3.40
C THR A 34 -7.67 6.30 2.38
N ALA A 35 -6.67 5.55 1.92
CA ALA A 35 -5.73 5.99 0.90
C ALA A 35 -6.44 6.30 -0.44
N LEU A 36 -7.40 5.47 -0.83
CA LEU A 36 -8.22 5.69 -2.03
C LEU A 36 -9.09 6.94 -1.90
N GLU A 37 -9.86 7.08 -0.80
CA GLU A 37 -10.71 8.26 -0.59
C GLU A 37 -9.88 9.55 -0.58
N PHE A 38 -8.70 9.53 0.07
CA PHE A 38 -7.79 10.66 0.08
C PHE A 38 -7.29 10.99 -1.34
N HIS A 39 -6.94 9.97 -2.13
CA HIS A 39 -6.51 10.14 -3.51
C HIS A 39 -7.63 10.75 -4.37
N GLU A 40 -8.83 10.20 -4.34
CA GLU A 40 -9.99 10.69 -5.09
C GLU A 40 -10.36 12.13 -4.72
N CYS A 41 -10.35 12.47 -3.42
CA CYS A 41 -10.61 13.83 -2.97
C CYS A 41 -9.56 14.82 -3.48
N ARG A 42 -8.29 14.38 -3.56
CA ARG A 42 -7.18 15.19 -4.06
C ARG A 42 -7.27 15.42 -5.55
N GLU A 43 -7.58 14.39 -6.33
CA GLU A 43 -7.79 14.53 -7.78
C GLU A 43 -8.99 15.45 -8.08
N ALA A 44 -10.04 15.40 -7.26
CA ALA A 44 -11.23 16.24 -7.43
C ALA A 44 -11.03 17.71 -7.03
N ASN A 45 -10.11 18.03 -6.10
CA ASN A 45 -9.92 19.38 -5.56
C ASN A 45 -8.43 19.68 -5.29
N PRO A 46 -7.54 19.66 -6.28
CA PRO A 46 -6.09 19.73 -6.08
C PRO A 46 -5.65 20.99 -5.29
N GLU A 47 -6.38 22.10 -5.41
CA GLU A 47 -6.11 23.36 -4.72
C GLU A 47 -6.21 23.24 -3.18
N LYS A 48 -7.03 22.31 -2.68
CA LYS A 48 -7.20 22.07 -1.24
C LYS A 48 -6.06 21.25 -0.63
N PHE A 49 -5.25 20.58 -1.46
CA PHE A 49 -4.22 19.63 -1.02
C PHE A 49 -2.79 20.18 -1.14
N THR A 50 -2.65 21.50 -1.18
CA THR A 50 -1.36 22.20 -1.34
C THR A 50 -0.58 22.34 -0.02
N SER A 51 -1.23 22.13 1.14
CA SER A 51 -0.61 22.27 2.46
C SER A 51 -0.40 20.93 3.15
N ARG A 52 0.84 20.65 3.57
CA ARG A 52 1.20 19.41 4.27
C ARG A 52 0.39 19.18 5.55
N LEU A 53 0.13 20.24 6.33
CA LEU A 53 -0.65 20.13 7.56
C LEU A 53 -2.12 19.80 7.25
N LYS A 54 -2.72 20.47 6.27
CA LYS A 54 -4.10 20.21 5.84
C LYS A 54 -4.23 18.78 5.30
N ASN A 55 -3.26 18.31 4.52
CA ASN A 55 -3.25 16.95 3.99
C ASN A 55 -3.25 15.91 5.11
N LYS A 56 -2.42 16.10 6.14
CA LYS A 56 -2.41 15.22 7.31
C LYS A 56 -3.75 15.22 8.04
N MET A 57 -4.37 16.39 8.23
CA MET A 57 -5.68 16.49 8.88
C MET A 57 -6.79 15.82 8.06
N PHE A 58 -6.77 15.98 6.73
CA PHE A 58 -7.70 15.29 5.83
C PHE A 58 -7.54 13.77 5.93
N TYR A 59 -6.31 13.28 5.83
CA TYR A 59 -6.02 11.84 5.94
C TYR A 59 -6.48 11.26 7.28
N ALA A 60 -6.20 11.96 8.39
CA ALA A 60 -6.68 11.58 9.71
C ALA A 60 -8.22 11.57 9.80
N GLY A 61 -8.87 12.54 9.14
CA GLY A 61 -10.33 12.63 9.07
C GLY A 61 -10.97 11.48 8.29
N CYS A 62 -10.42 11.11 7.12
CA CYS A 62 -10.87 9.97 6.33
C CYS A 62 -10.71 8.65 7.11
N GLY A 63 -9.52 8.41 7.68
CA GLY A 63 -9.26 7.20 8.46
C GLY A 63 -10.12 7.08 9.72
N GLY A 64 -10.39 8.20 10.41
CA GLY A 64 -11.27 8.23 11.57
C GLY A 64 -12.74 7.87 11.25
N LYS A 65 -13.24 8.31 10.09
CA LYS A 65 -14.62 7.98 9.65
C LYS A 65 -14.78 6.49 9.35
N ASP A 66 -13.79 5.88 8.70
CA ASP A 66 -13.87 4.48 8.31
C ASP A 66 -13.78 3.55 9.55
N LEU A 67 -12.98 3.93 10.55
CA LEU A 67 -12.93 3.25 11.85
C LEU A 67 -14.27 3.26 12.58
N LEU A 68 -15.00 4.39 12.52
CA LEU A 68 -16.32 4.54 13.15
C LEU A 68 -17.40 3.76 12.41
N ARG A 69 -17.38 3.76 11.07
CA ARG A 69 -18.34 2.99 10.26
C ARG A 69 -18.13 1.49 10.38
N ARG A 70 -16.92 1.06 10.74
CA ARG A 70 -16.56 -0.34 10.95
C ARG A 70 -16.88 -1.20 9.71
N CYS A 71 -16.69 -0.62 8.52
CA CYS A 71 -16.95 -1.24 7.21
C CYS A 71 -16.12 -2.52 6.97
N TRP A 72 -15.01 -2.67 7.70
CA TRP A 72 -14.04 -3.74 7.53
C TRP A 72 -14.07 -4.80 8.65
N ARG A 73 -15.15 -4.87 9.45
CA ARG A 73 -15.28 -5.87 10.52
C ARG A 73 -15.27 -7.32 10.04
N ASP A 74 -15.79 -7.52 8.84
CA ASP A 74 -16.01 -8.85 8.28
C ASP A 74 -14.90 -9.21 7.27
N LEU A 75 -13.86 -8.38 7.18
CA LEU A 75 -12.70 -8.58 6.31
C LEU A 75 -12.08 -9.96 6.52
N SER A 76 -12.00 -10.42 7.78
CA SER A 76 -11.45 -11.73 8.10
C SER A 76 -12.24 -12.89 7.50
N GLU A 77 -13.56 -12.75 7.37
CA GLU A 77 -14.45 -13.79 6.83
C GLU A 77 -14.23 -14.01 5.33
N HIS A 78 -13.60 -13.04 4.66
CA HIS A 78 -13.33 -13.05 3.22
C HIS A 78 -11.86 -13.31 2.88
N ILE A 79 -11.00 -13.58 3.86
CA ILE A 79 -9.56 -13.75 3.66
C ILE A 79 -9.11 -15.15 4.04
N THR A 80 -8.34 -15.76 3.14
CA THR A 80 -7.48 -16.91 3.44
C THR A 80 -6.04 -16.45 3.43
N LEU A 81 -5.29 -16.72 4.50
CA LEU A 81 -3.89 -16.33 4.61
C LEU A 81 -3.01 -17.56 4.77
N VAL A 82 -2.08 -17.74 3.84
CA VAL A 82 -1.04 -18.77 3.91
C VAL A 82 0.31 -18.09 3.90
N CYS A 83 1.14 -18.37 4.91
CA CYS A 83 2.50 -17.87 5.02
C CYS A 83 3.46 -19.05 5.02
N ASP A 84 4.37 -19.13 4.06
CA ASP A 84 5.38 -20.19 3.95
C ASP A 84 4.79 -21.62 4.04
N GLY A 85 3.65 -21.83 3.40
CA GLY A 85 2.92 -23.10 3.41
C GLY A 85 2.12 -23.39 4.69
N LYS A 86 2.14 -22.50 5.68
CA LYS A 86 1.33 -22.61 6.89
C LYS A 86 0.03 -21.82 6.75
N ASP A 87 -1.09 -22.47 7.03
CA ASP A 87 -2.39 -21.80 7.12
C ASP A 87 -2.47 -20.92 8.37
N MET A 88 -2.63 -19.62 8.14
CA MET A 88 -2.77 -18.57 9.15
C MET A 88 -4.20 -17.99 9.19
N THR A 89 -5.12 -18.53 8.38
CA THR A 89 -6.54 -18.14 8.34
C THR A 89 -7.21 -18.21 9.73
N PRO A 90 -6.95 -19.23 10.59
CA PRO A 90 -7.51 -19.26 11.94
C PRO A 90 -7.09 -18.05 12.79
N LEU A 91 -5.86 -17.56 12.61
CA LEU A 91 -5.37 -16.37 13.30
C LEU A 91 -6.08 -15.10 12.82
N ILE A 92 -6.23 -14.93 11.51
CA ILE A 92 -6.95 -13.79 10.93
C ILE A 92 -8.41 -13.77 11.39
N ASN A 93 -9.09 -14.92 11.40
CA ASN A 93 -10.45 -15.05 11.91
C ASN A 93 -10.57 -14.75 13.41
N SER A 94 -9.57 -15.14 14.21
CA SER A 94 -9.57 -14.84 15.64
C SER A 94 -9.31 -13.37 15.94
N LEU A 95 -8.40 -12.72 15.21
CA LEU A 95 -8.02 -11.33 15.43
C LEU A 95 -9.04 -10.34 14.86
N ARG A 96 -9.80 -10.75 13.83
CA ARG A 96 -10.74 -9.91 13.06
C ARG A 96 -10.15 -8.52 12.71
N PRO A 97 -8.99 -8.48 12.02
CA PRO A 97 -8.32 -7.24 11.73
C PRO A 97 -9.15 -6.39 10.76
N HIS A 98 -9.14 -5.07 10.98
CA HIS A 98 -9.68 -4.10 10.02
C HIS A 98 -8.70 -3.76 8.89
N VAL A 99 -7.42 -4.06 9.11
CA VAL A 99 -6.31 -3.77 8.19
C VAL A 99 -5.32 -4.93 8.22
N ILE A 100 -4.88 -5.36 7.04
CA ILE A 100 -3.74 -6.27 6.88
C ILE A 100 -2.63 -5.51 6.16
N LEU A 101 -1.42 -5.52 6.70
CA LEU A 101 -0.28 -4.78 6.19
C LEU A 101 0.86 -5.74 5.86
N PHE A 102 1.32 -5.72 4.62
CA PHE A 102 2.48 -6.47 4.15
C PHE A 102 3.65 -5.52 4.00
N LEU A 103 4.73 -5.78 4.73
CA LEU A 103 5.91 -4.92 4.79
C LEU A 103 7.07 -5.59 4.06
N ASN A 104 7.66 -4.88 3.10
CA ASN A 104 8.98 -5.18 2.55
C ASN A 104 9.87 -3.94 2.62
N ILE A 105 9.90 -3.34 3.82
CA ILE A 105 10.79 -2.24 4.19
C ILE A 105 11.58 -2.72 5.41
N PRO A 106 12.91 -2.51 5.45
CA PRO A 106 13.71 -2.85 6.63
C PRO A 106 13.20 -2.09 7.87
N LYS A 107 13.33 -2.71 9.04
CA LYS A 107 13.12 -2.03 10.33
C LYS A 107 14.25 -1.05 10.64
#